data_AF-A0A4Q9R6T0-F1
#
_entry.id   AF-A0A4Q9R6T0-F1
#
_cell.length_a   1.000
_cell.length_b   1.000
_cell.length_c   1.000
_cell.angle_alpha   90.00
_cell.angle_beta   90.00
_cell.angle_gamma   90.00
#
_symmetry.space_group_name_H-M   'P 1'
#
loop_
_entity.id
_entity.type
_entity.pdbx_description
1 polymer ?
#
loop_
_entity_poly.entity_id
_entity_poly.type
_entity_poly.pdbx_seq_one_letter_code
_entity_poly.pdbx_strand_id
1 'polypeptide(L)'
;MLAPKAVLDAIGAQASRLFNGETRLPGAEFEAQLKALVQGALSKMDVVSRDEFDSQMLVLARTRARLEALEARVAELEARLTPPADE
;
A
#
# COMPACT_ATOMS: atom_id res chain seq x y z
N MET A 1 15.04 3.95 3.69
CA MET A 1 14.14 2.77 3.63
C MET A 1 14.77 1.66 4.45
N LEU A 2 14.04 1.13 5.44
CA LEU A 2 14.49 -0.04 6.18
C LEU A 2 14.38 -1.26 5.25
N ALA A 3 15.45 -2.05 5.15
CA ALA A 3 15.40 -3.28 4.36
C ALA A 3 14.41 -4.25 5.00
N PRO A 4 13.50 -4.90 4.23
CA PRO A 4 12.51 -5.84 4.76
C PRO A 4 13.13 -6.93 5.65
N LYS A 5 14.33 -7.39 5.31
CA LYS A 5 15.09 -8.37 6.09
C LYS A 5 15.41 -7.90 7.51
N ALA A 6 15.86 -6.64 7.67
CA ALA A 6 16.21 -6.10 8.97
C ALA A 6 15.00 -6.01 9.92
N VAL A 7 13.81 -5.76 9.37
CA VAL A 7 12.55 -5.75 10.14
C VAL A 7 12.19 -7.17 10.59
N LEU A 8 12.28 -8.16 9.69
CA LEU A 8 12.02 -9.57 10.02
C LEU A 8 13.00 -10.10 11.08
N ASP A 9 14.28 -9.77 10.95
CA ASP A 9 15.30 -10.17 11.92
C ASP A 9 15.03 -9.55 13.30
N ALA A 10 14.61 -8.28 13.35
CA ALA A 10 14.25 -7.60 14.59
C ALA A 10 13.00 -8.22 15.26
N ILE A 11 11.97 -8.58 14.49
CA ILE A 11 10.79 -9.31 14.99
C ILE A 11 11.23 -10.67 15.57
N GLY A 12 12.04 -11.43 14.82
CA GLY A 12 12.51 -12.76 15.27
C GLY A 12 13.31 -12.70 16.57
N ALA A 13 14.18 -11.70 16.70
CA ALA A 13 14.95 -11.46 17.92
C ALA A 13 14.07 -11.00 19.10
N GLN A 14 13.00 -10.26 18.85
CA GLN A 14 12.08 -9.79 19.89
C GLN A 14 11.08 -10.88 20.31
N ALA A 15 10.60 -11.69 19.38
CA ALA A 15 9.77 -12.86 19.64
C ALA A 15 10.53 -13.93 20.43
N SER A 16 11.80 -14.20 20.08
CA SER A 16 12.65 -15.13 20.85
C SER A 16 12.87 -14.67 22.28
N ARG A 17 12.97 -13.35 22.52
CA ARG A 17 13.07 -12.78 23.88
C ARG A 17 11.78 -12.95 24.67
N LEU A 18 10.62 -12.77 24.05
CA LEU A 18 9.33 -13.04 24.69
C LEU A 18 9.15 -14.53 25.04
N PHE A 19 9.68 -15.42 24.19
CA PHE A 19 9.56 -16.87 24.39
C PHE A 19 10.53 -17.41 25.45
N ASN A 20 11.73 -16.84 25.54
CA ASN A 20 12.79 -17.25 26.46
C ASN A 20 12.77 -16.48 27.80
N GLY A 21 11.83 -15.57 28.02
CA GLY A 21 11.71 -14.81 29.26
C GLY A 21 11.43 -15.71 30.47
N GLU A 22 12.08 -15.41 31.60
CA GLU A 22 12.02 -16.20 32.85
C GLU A 22 10.62 -16.30 33.47
N THR A 23 9.66 -15.48 33.00
CA THR A 23 8.26 -15.51 33.43
C THR A 23 7.39 -15.98 32.25
N ARG A 24 6.83 -17.19 32.34
CA ARG A 24 5.83 -17.65 31.36
C ARG A 24 4.61 -16.75 31.43
N LEU A 25 4.51 -15.81 30.49
CA LEU A 25 3.31 -14.98 30.31
C LEU A 25 2.11 -15.91 30.06
N PRO A 26 0.91 -15.58 30.58
CA PRO A 26 -0.34 -16.22 30.17
C PRO A 26 -0.49 -16.19 28.65
N GLY A 27 -1.03 -17.26 28.05
CA GLY A 27 -1.10 -17.39 26.59
C GLY A 27 -1.79 -16.21 25.88
N ALA A 28 -2.82 -15.63 26.50
CA ALA A 28 -3.50 -14.45 25.97
C ALA A 28 -2.64 -13.18 25.96
N GLU A 29 -1.79 -12.98 26.98
CA GLU A 29 -0.87 -11.83 27.04
C GLU A 29 0.29 -11.98 26.05
N PHE A 30 0.74 -13.22 25.83
CA PHE A 30 1.71 -13.53 24.79
C PHE A 30 1.17 -13.24 23.39
N GLU A 31 -0.05 -13.68 23.08
CA GLU A 31 -0.70 -13.41 21.80
C GLU A 31 -0.87 -11.91 21.55
N ALA A 32 -1.31 -11.16 22.57
CA ALA A 32 -1.46 -9.71 22.48
C ALA A 32 -0.13 -9.00 22.20
N GLN A 33 0.95 -9.39 22.89
CA GLN A 33 2.29 -8.82 22.66
C GLN A 33 2.83 -9.17 21.27
N LEU A 34 2.69 -10.43 20.83
CA LEU A 34 3.11 -10.84 19.49
C LEU A 34 2.36 -10.08 18.40
N LYS A 35 1.04 -9.91 18.56
CA LYS A 35 0.21 -9.13 17.62
C LYS A 35 0.66 -7.68 17.54
N ALA A 36 0.93 -7.05 18.68
CA ALA A 36 1.43 -5.67 18.73
C ALA A 36 2.80 -5.53 18.03
N LEU A 37 3.69 -6.50 18.19
CA LEU A 37 4.99 -6.53 17.49
C LEU A 37 4.83 -6.62 15.98
N VAL A 38 4.00 -7.54 15.50
CA VAL A 38 3.75 -7.73 14.06
C VAL A 38 3.11 -6.48 13.47
N GLN A 39 2.11 -5.90 14.15
CA GLN A 39 1.47 -4.67 13.71
C GLN A 39 2.47 -3.50 13.64
N GLY A 40 3.26 -3.30 14.69
CA GLY A 40 4.27 -2.24 14.72
C GLY A 40 5.39 -2.43 13.69
N ALA A 41 5.71 -3.68 13.32
CA ALA A 41 6.65 -3.96 12.25
C ALA A 41 6.08 -3.71 10.85
N LEU A 42 4.83 -4.12 10.60
CA LEU A 42 4.11 -3.84 9.36
C LEU A 42 3.98 -2.32 9.14
N SER A 43 3.66 -1.54 10.18
CA SER A 43 3.63 -0.07 10.07
C SER A 43 4.96 0.58 9.66
N LYS A 44 6.10 -0.09 9.88
CA LYS A 44 7.43 0.39 9.46
C LYS A 44 7.82 -0.03 8.03
N MET A 45 7.01 -0.87 7.38
CA MET A 45 7.27 -1.42 6.05
C MET A 45 6.48 -0.70 4.94
N ASP A 46 5.90 0.48 5.22
CA ASP A 46 5.06 1.24 4.29
C ASP A 46 3.96 0.38 3.62
N VAL A 47 3.40 -0.58 4.38
CA VAL A 47 2.32 -1.45 3.89
C VAL A 47 0.97 -0.76 4.10
N VAL A 48 0.09 -0.94 3.12
CA VAL A 48 -1.33 -0.55 3.22
C VAL A 48 -2.18 -1.81 3.37
N SER A 49 -3.39 -1.65 3.91
CA SER A 49 -4.34 -2.76 3.94
C SER A 49 -4.75 -3.15 2.53
N ARG A 50 -5.21 -4.40 2.38
CA ARG A 50 -5.71 -4.88 1.09
C ARG A 50 -6.89 -4.05 0.58
N ASP A 51 -7.80 -3.68 1.47
CA ASP A 51 -8.99 -2.90 1.14
C ASP A 51 -8.65 -1.46 0.68
N GLU A 52 -7.65 -0.83 1.32
CA GLU A 52 -7.14 0.48 0.88
C GLU A 52 -6.49 0.39 -0.50
N PHE A 53 -5.70 -0.66 -0.74
CA PHE A 53 -5.09 -0.91 -2.05
C PHE A 53 -6.16 -1.08 -3.13
N ASP A 54 -7.15 -1.93 -2.90
CA ASP A 54 -8.23 -2.20 -3.86
C ASP A 54 -9.08 -0.93 -4.11
N SER A 55 -9.29 -0.11 -3.08
CA SER A 55 -9.95 1.21 -3.20
C SER A 55 -9.16 2.18 -4.08
N GLN A 56 -7.84 2.27 -3.88
CA GLN A 56 -6.97 3.12 -4.71
C GLN A 56 -6.92 2.65 -6.17
N MET A 57 -6.91 1.34 -6.40
CA MET A 57 -6.99 0.75 -7.74
C MET A 57 -8.27 1.16 -8.46
N LEU A 58 -9.40 1.19 -7.77
CA LEU A 58 -10.68 1.63 -8.34
C LEU A 58 -10.67 3.14 -8.68
N VAL A 59 -10.09 3.96 -7.81
CA VAL A 59 -9.90 5.40 -8.10
C VAL A 59 -9.03 5.58 -9.35
N LEU A 60 -7.91 4.85 -9.45
CA LEU A 60 -7.01 4.90 -10.60
C LEU A 60 -7.68 4.46 -11.90
N ALA A 61 -8.51 3.41 -11.86
CA ALA A 61 -9.28 2.98 -13.03
C ALA A 61 -10.24 4.07 -13.49
N ARG A 62 -10.94 4.73 -12.56
CA ARG A 62 -11.86 5.83 -12.85
C ARG A 62 -11.14 7.06 -13.41
N THR A 63 -9.97 7.40 -12.89
CA THR A 63 -9.21 8.55 -13.38
C THR A 63 -8.67 8.30 -14.79
N ARG A 64 -8.21 7.09 -15.10
CA ARG A 64 -7.82 6.70 -16.47
C ARG A 64 -8.98 6.84 -17.45
N ALA A 65 -10.14 6.29 -17.13
CA ALA A 65 -11.32 6.41 -18.00
C ALA A 65 -11.74 7.88 -18.23
N ARG A 66 -11.62 8.73 -17.20
CA ARG A 66 -11.88 10.18 -17.33
C ARG A 66 -10.82 10.88 -18.18
N LEU A 67 -9.56 10.49 -18.05
CA LEU A 67 -8.45 11.03 -18.83
C LEU A 67 -8.64 10.71 -20.32
N GLU A 68 -8.88 9.45 -20.66
CA GLU A 68 -9.15 9.01 -22.04
C GLU A 68 -10.32 9.78 -22.66
N ALA A 69 -11.40 10.00 -21.90
CA ALA A 69 -12.55 10.78 -22.36
C ALA A 69 -12.23 12.27 -22.59
N LEU A 70 -11.34 12.85 -21.78
CA LEU A 70 -10.88 14.23 -21.96
C LEU A 70 -9.94 14.35 -23.17
N GLU A 71 -9.02 13.41 -23.33
CA GLU A 71 -8.13 13.34 -24.50
C GLU A 71 -8.93 13.25 -25.80
N ALA A 72 -9.97 12.41 -25.84
CA ALA A 72 -10.86 12.32 -27.00
C ALA A 72 -11.59 13.64 -27.29
N ARG A 73 -12.08 14.35 -26.27
CA ARG A 73 -12.72 15.65 -26.42
C ARG A 73 -11.74 16.72 -26.92
N VAL A 74 -10.52 16.72 -26.42
CA VAL A 74 -9.48 17.65 -26.87
C VAL A 74 -9.17 17.40 -28.35
N ALA A 75 -8.97 16.14 -28.75
CA ALA A 75 -8.73 15.79 -30.16
C ALA A 75 -9.89 16.23 -31.08
N GLU A 76 -11.14 16.05 -30.65
CA GLU A 76 -12.32 16.53 -31.39
C GLU A 76 -12.29 18.06 -31.56
N LEU A 77 -11.97 18.79 -30.49
CA LEU A 77 -11.88 20.25 -30.53
C LEU A 77 -10.72 20.72 -31.42
N GLU A 78 -9.56 20.09 -31.34
CA GLU A 78 -8.39 20.39 -32.18
C GLU A 78 -8.69 20.15 -33.67
N ALA A 79 -9.39 19.06 -34.00
CA ALA A 79 -9.82 18.76 -35.37
C ALA A 79 -10.81 19.80 -35.92
N ARG A 80 -11.67 20.37 -35.05
CA ARG A 80 -12.62 21.42 -35.44
C ARG A 80 -11.97 22.79 -35.61
N LEU A 81 -10.83 23.02 -34.96
CA LEU A 81 -10.12 24.30 -34.97
C LEU A 81 -9.05 24.38 -36.06
N THR A 82 -8.61 23.25 -36.60
CA THR A 82 -7.70 23.21 -37.75
C THR A 82 -8.53 23.34 -39.03
N PRO A 83 -8.42 24.46 -39.78
CA PRO A 83 -9.06 24.55 -41.09
C PRO A 83 -8.45 23.48 -42.01
N PRO A 84 -9.20 22.88 -42.94
CA PRO A 84 -8.58 22.13 -44.02
C PRO A 84 -7.55 23.06 -44.68
N ALA A 85 -6.31 22.61 -44.78
CA ALA A 85 -5.34 23.27 -45.63
C ALA A 85 -5.90 23.14 -47.06
N ASP A 86 -6.54 24.20 -47.54
CA ASP A 86 -6.99 24.30 -48.92
C ASP A 86 -5.76 24.10 -49.82
N GLU A 87 -5.77 23.00 -50.60
CA GLU A 87 -4.90 22.77 -51.75
C GLU A 87 -5.29 23.65 -52.94
#